data_AF-A0A0Q5DJ49-F1
#
_entry.id   AF-A0A0Q5DJ49-F1
#
_cell.length_a   1.000
_cell.length_b   1.000
_cell.length_c   1.000
_cell.angle_alpha   90.00
_cell.angle_beta   90.00
_cell.angle_gamma   90.00
#
_symmetry.space_group_name_H-M   'P 1'
#
loop_
_entity.id
_entity.type
_entity.pdbx_description
1 polymer ?
#
loop_
_entity_poly.entity_id
_entity_poly.type
_entity_poly.pdbx_seq_one_letter_code
_entity_poly.pdbx_strand_id
1 'polypeptide(L)'
;MTDLPFDPIQLMREHPEKMHIPGGLLTKQGPQDYVGGVPAITGTLFFNDAHTAEVREAICACFDEYEVIAKAHLTWLWRAEPPEGPDKFVYEKAPSMRAMIKRMNENDLVSFTYVSGKQPHDAGDWEFQVFGRRGWEAKMIVRGTSALRFTMPLLHVEKNPAAFQAMFVSFAKRLKALHGYGGQGLVLSAPRESDNQPFEAYLANMLNGLDVGEPVGATRSAHLGIKTVSWLTAVNHKMIEKIGGLSAIRSELPMDWFALYDYGAGLVVQAGPKPEGAPADQPKPARLVLPNMLFKEVRAPKVSLHYASKEGEPRLIGWGAEQWLQRFDVPEDEVQAYKARLLDEPKLTKATTLPDRL
;
A
#
# COMPACT_ATOMS: atom_id res chain seq x y z
N MET A 1 -23.77 11.49 3.47
CA MET A 1 -22.77 12.18 4.31
C MET A 1 -23.36 12.25 5.70
N THR A 2 -22.81 11.48 6.63
CA THR A 2 -23.12 11.59 8.05
C THR A 2 -22.64 12.96 8.51
N ASP A 3 -23.55 13.80 9.00
CA ASP A 3 -23.23 15.13 9.55
C ASP A 3 -22.39 14.94 10.83
N LEU A 4 -21.08 14.81 10.64
CA LEU A 4 -20.14 14.93 11.74
C LEU A 4 -20.21 16.36 12.27
N PRO A 5 -20.22 16.57 13.60
CA PRO A 5 -20.37 17.90 14.20
C PRO A 5 -19.15 18.82 13.96
N PHE A 6 -18.21 18.40 13.12
CA PHE A 6 -16.97 19.10 12.75
C PHE A 6 -16.59 18.74 11.31
N ASP A 7 -15.88 19.64 10.62
CA ASP A 7 -15.24 19.33 9.34
C ASP A 7 -14.02 18.42 9.60
N PRO A 8 -14.02 17.16 9.12
CA PRO A 8 -12.92 16.23 9.33
C PRO A 8 -11.59 16.74 8.75
N ILE A 9 -11.62 17.47 7.63
CA ILE A 9 -10.42 18.02 6.99
C ILE A 9 -9.85 19.15 7.84
N GLN A 10 -10.71 20.01 8.39
CA GLN A 10 -10.31 21.05 9.32
C GLN A 10 -9.73 20.45 10.60
N LEU A 11 -10.39 19.44 11.18
CA LEU A 11 -9.89 18.74 12.37
C LEU A 11 -8.50 18.13 12.13
N MET A 12 -8.30 17.47 10.99
CA MET A 12 -7.00 16.90 10.63
C MET A 12 -5.92 17.97 10.45
N ARG A 13 -6.30 19.18 9.99
CA ARG A 13 -5.36 20.29 9.78
C ARG A 13 -4.96 20.96 11.09
N GLU A 14 -5.91 21.16 11.99
CA GLU A 14 -5.71 21.86 13.25
C GLU A 14 -5.19 20.93 14.35
N HIS A 15 -5.52 19.64 14.25
CA HIS A 15 -5.24 18.63 15.27
C HIS A 15 -4.80 17.29 14.67
N PRO A 16 -3.69 17.24 13.90
CA PRO A 16 -3.20 15.99 13.31
C PRO A 16 -2.95 14.90 14.37
N GLU A 17 -2.57 15.27 15.60
CA GLU A 17 -2.37 14.36 16.72
C GLU A 17 -3.64 13.59 17.12
N LYS A 18 -4.83 14.13 16.84
CA LYS A 18 -6.10 13.45 17.13
C LYS A 18 -6.38 12.29 16.17
N MET A 19 -5.62 12.20 15.07
CA MET A 19 -5.68 11.08 14.14
C MET A 19 -4.76 9.93 14.56
N HIS A 20 -3.92 10.11 15.58
CA HIS A 20 -3.02 9.07 16.07
C HIS A 20 -3.80 8.03 16.87
N ILE A 21 -3.57 6.77 16.55
CA ILE A 21 -4.15 5.64 17.26
C ILE A 21 -3.18 5.24 18.37
N PRO A 22 -3.63 5.17 19.65
CA PRO A 22 -2.80 4.67 20.73
C PRO A 22 -2.29 3.26 20.46
N GLY A 23 -1.04 3.02 20.82
CA GLY A 23 -0.40 1.72 20.75
C GLY A 23 -1.14 0.64 21.52
N GLY A 24 -1.37 -0.52 20.91
CA GLY A 24 -2.01 -1.65 21.60
C GLY A 24 -3.46 -1.44 22.00
N LEU A 25 -4.19 -0.49 21.39
CA LEU A 25 -5.55 -0.10 21.78
C LEU A 25 -6.53 -1.28 22.01
N LEU A 26 -6.44 -2.32 21.19
CA LEU A 26 -7.31 -3.51 21.27
C LEU A 26 -6.56 -4.78 21.72
N THR A 27 -5.43 -4.63 22.42
CA THR A 27 -4.75 -5.75 23.08
C THR A 27 -5.23 -5.90 24.52
N LYS A 28 -4.90 -7.02 25.15
CA LYS A 28 -5.22 -7.31 26.56
C LYS A 28 -4.64 -6.29 27.53
N GLN A 29 -3.48 -5.72 27.21
CA GLN A 29 -2.81 -4.71 28.03
C GLN A 29 -3.47 -3.33 27.90
N GLY A 30 -4.33 -3.15 26.88
CA GLY A 30 -4.96 -1.87 26.57
C GLY A 30 -3.98 -0.85 25.97
N PRO A 31 -4.41 0.41 25.84
CA PRO A 31 -3.61 1.50 25.29
C PRO A 31 -2.28 1.69 26.01
N GLN A 32 -1.21 1.84 25.24
CA GLN A 32 0.15 2.09 25.71
C GLN A 32 0.65 3.47 25.25
N ASP A 33 1.68 3.99 25.92
CA ASP A 33 2.26 5.31 25.66
C ASP A 33 3.18 5.33 24.43
N TYR A 34 2.58 5.12 23.26
CA TYR A 34 3.19 5.30 21.94
C TYR A 34 2.11 5.41 20.85
N VAL A 35 2.50 5.86 19.66
CA VAL A 35 1.60 5.90 18.49
C VAL A 35 1.61 4.53 17.79
N GLY A 36 0.51 3.80 17.93
CA GLY A 36 0.31 2.47 17.35
C GLY A 36 -0.03 2.47 15.87
N GLY A 37 -0.74 3.51 15.42
CA GLY A 37 -1.08 3.67 14.02
C GLY A 37 -1.36 5.11 13.61
N VAL A 38 -1.17 5.42 12.33
CA VAL A 38 -1.53 6.71 11.72
C VAL A 38 -2.22 6.48 10.37
N PRO A 39 -3.41 7.06 10.11
CA PRO A 39 -4.06 7.00 8.80
C PRO A 39 -3.25 7.76 7.75
N ALA A 40 -3.01 7.13 6.60
CA ALA A 40 -2.25 7.72 5.50
C ALA A 40 -2.73 7.19 4.15
N ILE A 41 -2.22 7.78 3.06
CA ILE A 41 -2.27 7.14 1.76
C ILE A 41 -1.03 6.27 1.62
N THR A 42 -1.22 4.99 1.34
CA THR A 42 -0.18 3.97 1.23
C THR A 42 -0.04 3.55 -0.23
N GLY A 43 1.18 3.27 -0.67
CA GLY A 43 1.47 2.71 -1.98
C GLY A 43 2.40 1.51 -1.80
N THR A 44 1.94 0.31 -2.16
CA THR A 44 2.71 -0.93 -2.02
C THR A 44 2.91 -1.57 -3.38
N LEU A 45 4.16 -1.94 -3.70
CA LEU A 45 4.55 -2.60 -4.94
C LEU A 45 5.32 -3.88 -4.64
N PHE A 46 5.01 -4.96 -5.36
CA PHE A 46 5.72 -6.23 -5.28
C PHE A 46 6.58 -6.43 -6.52
N PHE A 47 7.82 -6.84 -6.32
CA PHE A 47 8.82 -6.98 -7.39
C PHE A 47 9.81 -8.11 -7.07
N ASN A 48 10.66 -8.46 -8.03
CA ASN A 48 11.62 -9.54 -7.90
C ASN A 48 13.05 -9.01 -7.77
N ASP A 49 13.98 -9.91 -7.47
CA ASP A 49 15.41 -9.71 -7.72
C ASP A 49 16.08 -8.56 -6.94
N ALA A 50 15.54 -8.20 -5.77
CA ALA A 50 16.11 -7.20 -4.86
C ALA A 50 17.54 -7.51 -4.34
N HIS A 51 18.05 -8.70 -4.61
CA HIS A 51 19.44 -9.09 -4.35
C HIS A 51 20.42 -8.59 -5.41
N THR A 52 19.93 -8.25 -6.61
CA THR A 52 20.76 -7.81 -7.74
C THR A 52 21.17 -6.35 -7.59
N ALA A 53 22.32 -5.99 -8.16
CA ALA A 53 22.80 -4.61 -8.14
C ALA A 53 21.86 -3.64 -8.87
N GLU A 54 21.27 -4.06 -10.01
CA GLU A 54 20.32 -3.24 -10.78
C GLU A 54 19.08 -2.88 -9.95
N VAL A 55 18.46 -3.87 -9.30
CA VAL A 55 17.25 -3.62 -8.50
C VAL A 55 17.57 -2.87 -7.21
N ARG A 56 18.73 -3.11 -6.58
CA ARG A 56 19.19 -2.32 -5.43
C ARG A 56 19.39 -0.84 -5.76
N GLU A 57 19.92 -0.57 -6.95
CA GLU A 57 20.01 0.79 -7.49
C GLU A 57 18.61 1.38 -7.72
N ALA A 58 17.68 0.62 -8.31
CA ALA A 58 16.31 1.07 -8.49
C ALA A 58 15.60 1.39 -7.16
N ILE A 59 15.83 0.59 -6.10
CA ILE A 59 15.34 0.86 -4.74
C ILE A 59 15.92 2.18 -4.21
N CYS A 60 17.23 2.40 -4.35
CA CYS A 60 17.87 3.66 -3.96
C CYS A 60 17.24 4.85 -4.69
N ALA A 61 17.04 4.73 -6.01
CA ALA A 61 16.41 5.79 -6.79
C ALA A 61 14.97 6.07 -6.33
N CYS A 62 14.18 5.04 -6.00
CA CYS A 62 12.85 5.22 -5.42
C CYS A 62 12.93 5.99 -4.10
N PHE A 63 13.87 5.64 -3.22
CA PHE A 63 14.07 6.37 -1.98
C PHE A 63 14.53 7.82 -2.22
N ASP A 64 15.46 8.06 -3.14
CA ASP A 64 15.94 9.40 -3.48
C ASP A 64 14.77 10.29 -3.94
N GLU A 65 13.85 9.77 -4.75
CA GLU A 65 12.64 10.50 -5.20
C GLU A 65 11.68 10.78 -4.03
N TYR A 66 11.45 9.80 -3.15
CA TYR A 66 10.62 9.99 -1.95
C TYR A 66 11.24 11.00 -0.98
N GLU A 67 12.55 10.93 -0.79
CA GLU A 67 13.31 11.74 0.16
C GLU A 67 13.23 13.24 -0.20
N VAL A 68 13.08 13.61 -1.47
CA VAL A 68 12.87 15.01 -1.90
C VAL A 68 11.74 15.69 -1.13
N ILE A 69 10.66 14.98 -0.84
CA ILE A 69 9.49 15.53 -0.14
C ILE A 69 9.42 15.10 1.33
N ALA A 70 9.96 13.92 1.67
CA ALA A 70 9.82 13.35 3.00
C ALA A 70 10.95 13.73 3.96
N LYS A 71 12.12 14.17 3.47
CA LYS A 71 13.33 14.37 4.28
C LYS A 71 13.13 15.22 5.53
N ALA A 72 12.33 16.29 5.44
CA ALA A 72 12.08 17.18 6.58
C ALA A 72 11.20 16.54 7.67
N HIS A 73 10.58 15.39 7.39
CA HIS A 73 9.66 14.69 8.28
C HIS A 73 10.24 13.41 8.86
N LEU A 74 11.24 12.80 8.20
CA LEU A 74 11.83 11.54 8.65
C LEU A 74 12.69 11.74 9.92
N THR A 75 12.47 10.87 10.90
CA THR A 75 13.09 10.96 12.23
C THR A 75 13.93 9.74 12.57
N TRP A 76 13.50 8.55 12.12
CA TRP A 76 14.15 7.29 12.45
C TRP A 76 14.31 6.39 11.22
N LEU A 77 15.37 5.58 11.26
CA LEU A 77 15.62 4.48 10.33
C LEU A 77 15.78 3.18 11.13
N TRP A 78 15.05 2.15 10.72
CA TRP A 78 15.24 0.76 11.16
C TRP A 78 15.79 -0.10 10.03
N ARG A 79 16.61 -1.10 10.37
CA ARG A 79 17.18 -2.09 9.46
C ARG A 79 17.10 -3.48 10.10
N ALA A 80 16.54 -4.46 9.40
CA ALA A 80 16.59 -5.84 9.86
C ALA A 80 17.87 -6.52 9.38
N GLU A 81 18.59 -7.18 10.29
CA GLU A 81 19.82 -7.94 10.02
C GLU A 81 20.85 -7.18 9.16
N PRO A 82 21.23 -5.93 9.49
CA PRO A 82 22.21 -5.21 8.70
C PRO A 82 23.57 -5.94 8.76
N PRO A 83 24.29 -6.07 7.63
CA PRO A 83 25.60 -6.74 7.62
C PRO A 83 26.65 -5.96 8.43
N GLU A 84 26.47 -4.65 8.59
CA GLU A 84 27.31 -3.78 9.40
C GLU A 84 26.54 -2.60 9.99
N GLY A 85 27.02 -2.07 11.12
CA GLY A 85 26.42 -0.92 11.82
C GLY A 85 25.14 -1.29 12.60
N PRO A 86 24.53 -0.31 13.28
CA PRO A 86 23.35 -0.55 14.12
C PRO A 86 22.09 -0.84 13.31
N ASP A 87 21.15 -1.58 13.90
CA ASP A 87 19.81 -1.85 13.37
C ASP A 87 18.89 -0.62 13.40
N LYS A 88 19.31 0.46 14.06
CA LYS A 88 18.53 1.68 14.24
C LYS A 88 19.39 2.94 14.21
N PHE A 89 18.89 3.98 13.56
CA PHE A 89 19.48 5.32 13.55
C PHE A 89 18.43 6.40 13.80
N VAL A 90 18.86 7.50 14.42
CA VAL A 90 18.23 8.80 14.16
C VAL A 90 18.52 9.14 12.69
N TYR A 91 17.50 9.46 11.90
CA TYR A 91 17.59 9.59 10.45
C TYR A 91 18.71 10.56 10.01
N GLU A 92 18.80 11.75 10.61
CA GLU A 92 19.83 12.75 10.27
C GLU A 92 21.27 12.28 10.49
N LYS A 93 21.46 11.27 11.35
CA LYS A 93 22.77 10.69 11.67
C LYS A 93 23.05 9.41 10.87
N ALA A 94 22.09 8.92 10.10
CA ALA A 94 22.24 7.73 9.29
C ALA A 94 23.10 8.04 8.05
N PRO A 95 23.97 7.11 7.62
CA PRO A 95 24.48 7.13 6.25
C PRO A 95 23.32 7.05 5.25
N SER A 96 23.50 7.54 4.02
CA SER A 96 22.45 7.41 3.00
C SER A 96 22.17 5.94 2.66
N MET A 97 20.94 5.63 2.24
CA MET A 97 20.56 4.27 1.80
C MET A 97 21.56 3.69 0.80
N ARG A 98 21.92 4.50 -0.20
CA ARG A 98 22.87 4.17 -1.26
C ARG A 98 24.26 3.81 -0.72
N ALA A 99 24.75 4.54 0.28
CA ALA A 99 26.03 4.24 0.91
C ALA A 99 25.99 2.91 1.68
N MET A 100 24.86 2.60 2.35
CA MET A 100 24.66 1.33 3.04
C MET A 100 24.52 0.16 2.06
N ILE A 101 23.70 0.31 1.02
CA ILE A 101 23.47 -0.71 -0.02
C ILE A 101 24.76 -1.07 -0.78
N LYS A 102 25.64 -0.08 -1.04
CA LYS A 102 26.94 -0.32 -1.70
C LYS A 102 27.83 -1.31 -0.94
N ARG A 103 27.64 -1.45 0.37
CA ARG A 103 28.43 -2.36 1.24
C ARG A 103 27.80 -3.74 1.39
N MET A 104 26.60 -3.94 0.87
CA MET A 104 25.88 -5.20 0.96
C MET A 104 26.27 -6.15 -0.17
N ASN A 105 26.41 -7.44 0.14
CA ASN A 105 26.57 -8.53 -0.83
C ASN A 105 25.20 -9.09 -1.29
N GLU A 106 25.18 -9.95 -2.31
CA GLU A 106 23.97 -10.57 -2.88
C GLU A 106 23.07 -11.27 -1.85
N ASN A 107 23.66 -11.86 -0.82
CA ASN A 107 22.96 -12.66 0.19
C ASN A 107 22.61 -11.89 1.46
N ASP A 108 22.89 -10.59 1.50
CA ASP A 108 22.41 -9.72 2.59
C ASP A 108 20.95 -9.35 2.37
N LEU A 109 20.20 -9.28 3.46
CA LEU A 109 18.80 -8.87 3.46
C LEU A 109 18.70 -7.36 3.22
N VAL A 110 17.94 -6.95 2.20
CA VAL A 110 17.60 -5.54 2.01
C VAL A 110 16.39 -5.23 2.87
N SER A 111 16.61 -4.61 4.03
CA SER A 111 15.52 -4.20 4.91
C SER A 111 15.79 -2.81 5.47
N PHE A 112 14.97 -1.86 5.06
CA PHE A 112 15.03 -0.48 5.54
C PHE A 112 13.61 0.02 5.79
N THR A 113 13.38 0.63 6.94
CA THR A 113 12.13 1.31 7.28
C THR A 113 12.47 2.70 7.81
N TYR A 114 12.22 3.72 6.99
CA TYR A 114 12.30 5.13 7.39
C TYR A 114 10.92 5.57 7.86
N VAL A 115 10.85 6.21 9.03
CA VAL A 115 9.58 6.66 9.63
C VAL A 115 9.69 8.07 10.16
N SER A 116 8.54 8.74 10.28
CA SER A 116 8.37 10.09 10.85
C SER A 116 7.87 10.10 12.30
N GLY A 117 7.77 8.94 12.94
CA GLY A 117 7.35 8.82 14.33
C GLY A 117 8.23 9.63 15.29
N LYS A 118 7.66 10.25 16.32
CA LYS A 118 8.44 11.06 17.28
C LYS A 118 9.45 10.19 18.02
N GLN A 119 8.98 9.07 18.57
CA GLN A 119 9.81 8.02 19.15
C GLN A 119 10.13 6.95 18.10
N PRO A 120 11.21 6.16 18.28
CA PRO A 120 11.59 5.15 17.30
C PRO A 120 10.54 4.06 17.09
N HIS A 121 9.63 3.87 18.05
CA HIS A 121 8.55 2.90 17.96
C HIS A 121 7.17 3.54 17.73
N ASP A 122 7.11 4.84 17.46
CA ASP A 122 5.89 5.49 17.00
C ASP A 122 5.70 5.22 15.51
N ALA A 123 4.46 4.96 15.10
CA ALA A 123 4.05 5.08 13.71
C ALA A 123 4.13 6.54 13.24
N GLY A 124 4.28 6.74 11.94
CA GLY A 124 4.27 8.06 11.30
C GLY A 124 3.53 8.02 9.96
N ASP A 125 3.00 9.15 9.52
CA ASP A 125 2.29 9.29 8.24
C ASP A 125 3.22 9.37 7.02
N TRP A 126 4.50 9.72 7.24
CA TRP A 126 5.60 9.48 6.31
C TRP A 126 6.37 8.21 6.69
N GLU A 127 6.32 7.22 5.80
CA GLU A 127 7.06 5.97 5.88
C GLU A 127 7.60 5.60 4.49
N PHE A 128 8.83 5.08 4.47
CA PHE A 128 9.38 4.33 3.34
C PHE A 128 9.94 3.01 3.86
N GLN A 129 9.28 1.91 3.49
CA GLN A 129 9.66 0.55 3.87
C GLN A 129 10.05 -0.25 2.63
N VAL A 130 11.19 -0.92 2.68
CA VAL A 130 11.58 -1.90 1.66
C VAL A 130 12.01 -3.20 2.32
N PHE A 131 11.53 -4.31 1.75
CA PHE A 131 11.96 -5.66 2.06
C PHE A 131 12.34 -6.37 0.77
N GLY A 132 13.63 -6.67 0.63
CA GLY A 132 14.23 -7.33 -0.51
C GLY A 132 14.88 -8.64 -0.10
N ARG A 133 14.48 -9.73 -0.77
CA ARG A 133 14.97 -11.08 -0.50
C ARG A 133 16.46 -11.22 -0.82
N ARG A 134 17.11 -12.10 -0.06
CA ARG A 134 18.51 -12.50 -0.31
C ARG A 134 18.62 -13.30 -1.60
N GLY A 135 19.79 -13.32 -2.24
CA GLY A 135 20.00 -14.03 -3.52
C GLY A 135 19.67 -15.52 -3.47
N TRP A 136 20.13 -16.22 -2.43
CA TRP A 136 19.80 -17.64 -2.23
C TRP A 136 18.29 -17.88 -2.02
N GLU A 137 17.55 -16.92 -1.45
CA GLU A 137 16.10 -17.01 -1.30
C GLU A 137 15.36 -16.79 -2.61
N ALA A 138 15.81 -15.82 -3.41
CA ALA A 138 15.21 -15.52 -4.71
C ALA A 138 15.34 -16.69 -5.70
N LYS A 139 16.38 -17.51 -5.55
CA LYS A 139 16.60 -18.73 -6.36
C LYS A 139 15.68 -19.90 -5.96
N MET A 140 14.98 -19.81 -4.83
CA MET A 140 14.01 -20.83 -4.44
C MET A 140 12.64 -20.53 -5.05
N ILE A 141 12.07 -21.54 -5.73
CA ILE A 141 10.79 -21.47 -6.44
C ILE A 141 9.63 -20.95 -5.56
N VAL A 142 9.67 -21.16 -4.23
CA VAL A 142 8.50 -21.00 -3.34
C VAL A 142 8.63 -19.84 -2.34
N ARG A 143 9.73 -19.08 -2.31
CA ARG A 143 9.91 -18.09 -1.23
C ARG A 143 9.13 -16.79 -1.40
N GLY A 144 8.67 -16.44 -2.59
CA GLY A 144 7.84 -15.27 -2.86
C GLY A 144 8.62 -14.05 -3.33
N THR A 145 8.03 -12.87 -3.24
CA THR A 145 8.53 -11.63 -3.87
C THR A 145 9.30 -10.74 -2.89
N SER A 146 9.73 -9.57 -3.34
CA SER A 146 10.13 -8.42 -2.52
C SER A 146 8.99 -7.40 -2.50
N ALA A 147 9.02 -6.46 -1.55
CA ALA A 147 8.02 -5.40 -1.44
C ALA A 147 8.68 -4.05 -1.12
N LEU A 148 8.06 -2.99 -1.64
CA LEU A 148 8.31 -1.61 -1.24
C LEU A 148 6.96 -0.98 -0.92
N ARG A 149 6.89 -0.32 0.24
CA ARG A 149 5.78 0.52 0.66
C ARG A 149 6.29 1.93 0.89
N PHE A 150 5.53 2.92 0.43
CA PHE A 150 5.72 4.31 0.83
C PHE A 150 4.39 4.92 1.22
N THR A 151 4.43 5.97 2.04
CA THR A 151 3.22 6.63 2.54
C THR A 151 3.34 8.14 2.48
N MET A 152 2.20 8.81 2.34
CA MET A 152 2.07 10.26 2.46
C MET A 152 0.86 10.60 3.34
N PRO A 153 0.91 11.71 4.10
CA PRO A 153 -0.22 12.17 4.89
C PRO A 153 -1.46 12.40 4.02
N LEU A 154 -2.64 12.08 4.56
CA LEU A 154 -3.92 12.25 3.87
C LEU A 154 -4.10 13.66 3.30
N LEU A 155 -3.79 14.71 4.09
CA LEU A 155 -3.89 16.11 3.67
C LEU A 155 -2.88 16.50 2.59
N HIS A 156 -1.73 15.83 2.53
CA HIS A 156 -0.75 16.07 1.47
C HIS A 156 -1.30 15.57 0.13
N VAL A 157 -1.85 14.35 0.11
CA VAL A 157 -2.44 13.77 -1.10
C VAL A 157 -3.75 14.46 -1.49
N GLU A 158 -4.54 14.94 -0.54
CA GLU A 158 -5.75 15.71 -0.84
C GLU A 158 -5.43 17.01 -1.60
N LYS A 159 -4.35 17.71 -1.21
CA LYS A 159 -3.91 18.95 -1.88
C LYS A 159 -3.20 18.68 -3.20
N ASN A 160 -2.48 17.56 -3.31
CA ASN A 160 -1.69 17.22 -4.49
C ASN A 160 -1.76 15.71 -4.79
N PRO A 161 -2.89 15.21 -5.32
CA PRO A 161 -3.04 13.79 -5.62
C PRO A 161 -2.06 13.33 -6.70
N ALA A 162 -1.74 14.21 -7.65
CA ALA A 162 -0.81 13.94 -8.75
C ALA A 162 0.60 13.57 -8.27
N ALA A 163 1.09 14.15 -7.17
CA ALA A 163 2.40 13.78 -6.62
C ALA A 163 2.45 12.32 -6.18
N PHE A 164 1.43 11.84 -5.48
CA PHE A 164 1.35 10.45 -5.06
C PHE A 164 1.22 9.51 -6.27
N GLN A 165 0.35 9.86 -7.23
CA GLN A 165 0.13 9.07 -8.45
C GLN A 165 1.42 8.94 -9.28
N ALA A 166 2.11 10.06 -9.51
CA ALA A 166 3.34 10.10 -10.28
C ALA A 166 4.42 9.24 -9.62
N MET A 167 4.57 9.35 -8.30
CA MET A 167 5.54 8.56 -7.54
C MET A 167 5.22 7.07 -7.59
N PHE A 168 3.94 6.68 -7.44
CA PHE A 168 3.51 5.29 -7.55
C PHE A 168 3.84 4.69 -8.93
N VAL A 169 3.53 5.42 -10.02
CA VAL A 169 3.86 5.01 -11.40
C VAL A 169 5.38 4.95 -11.62
N SER A 170 6.12 5.95 -11.12
CA SER A 170 7.59 5.99 -11.19
C SER A 170 8.22 4.77 -10.51
N PHE A 171 7.76 4.42 -9.31
CA PHE A 171 8.28 3.27 -8.57
C PHE A 171 7.90 1.95 -9.25
N ALA A 172 6.66 1.83 -9.76
CA ALA A 172 6.24 0.65 -10.52
C ALA A 172 7.14 0.42 -11.73
N LYS A 173 7.51 1.50 -12.43
CA LYS A 173 8.43 1.48 -13.58
C LYS A 173 9.84 1.05 -13.18
N ARG A 174 10.44 1.71 -12.18
CA ARG A 174 11.81 1.46 -11.74
C ARG A 174 12.01 0.04 -11.23
N LEU A 175 11.02 -0.47 -10.49
CA LEU A 175 11.08 -1.80 -9.89
C LEU A 175 10.58 -2.90 -10.82
N LYS A 176 10.09 -2.56 -12.02
CA LYS A 176 9.40 -3.49 -12.95
C LYS A 176 8.36 -4.32 -12.18
N ALA A 177 7.49 -3.62 -11.44
CA ALA A 177 6.59 -4.25 -10.48
C ALA A 177 5.74 -5.37 -11.12
N LEU A 178 5.54 -6.46 -10.38
CA LEU A 178 4.63 -7.53 -10.78
C LEU A 178 3.18 -7.08 -10.64
N HIS A 179 2.89 -6.43 -9.52
CA HIS A 179 1.64 -5.76 -9.22
C HIS A 179 1.82 -4.91 -7.96
N GLY A 180 0.78 -4.16 -7.63
CA GLY A 180 0.71 -3.40 -6.40
C GLY A 180 -0.56 -2.56 -6.35
N TYR A 181 -0.71 -1.79 -5.28
CA TYR A 181 -1.89 -0.99 -5.06
C TYR A 181 -1.54 0.27 -4.26
N GLY A 182 -2.34 1.32 -4.43
CA GLY A 182 -2.21 2.55 -3.66
C GLY A 182 -3.58 3.12 -3.30
N GLY A 183 -3.74 3.53 -2.04
CA GLY A 183 -5.03 3.98 -1.50
C GLY A 183 -4.95 4.29 -0.02
N GLN A 184 -6.10 4.33 0.66
CA GLN A 184 -6.13 4.56 2.11
C GLN A 184 -5.60 3.35 2.86
N GLY A 185 -4.78 3.58 3.88
CA GLY A 185 -4.31 2.53 4.77
C GLY A 185 -3.99 3.06 6.15
N LEU A 186 -3.63 2.14 7.05
CA LEU A 186 -3.14 2.46 8.37
C LEU A 186 -1.65 2.13 8.46
N VAL A 187 -0.82 3.14 8.74
CA VAL A 187 0.61 2.91 8.99
C VAL A 187 0.75 2.48 10.43
N LEU A 188 1.15 1.23 10.65
CA LEU A 188 1.33 0.68 11.99
C LEU A 188 2.75 0.95 12.49
N SER A 189 2.95 0.91 13.80
CA SER A 189 4.29 0.95 14.39
C SER A 189 5.12 -0.23 13.86
N ALA A 190 6.12 0.05 13.03
CA ALA A 190 6.97 -0.97 12.42
C ALA A 190 7.59 -1.97 13.42
N PRO A 191 8.18 -1.56 14.57
CA PRO A 191 8.72 -2.51 15.53
C PRO A 191 7.65 -3.18 16.43
N ARG A 192 6.38 -2.74 16.39
CA ARG A 192 5.29 -3.23 17.25
C ARG A 192 4.03 -3.56 16.46
N GLU A 193 4.18 -4.02 15.21
CA GLU A 193 3.04 -4.16 14.30
C GLU A 193 1.99 -5.14 14.83
N SER A 194 2.45 -6.27 15.39
CA SER A 194 1.55 -7.30 15.94
C SER A 194 0.61 -6.74 17.00
N ASP A 195 1.05 -5.78 17.82
CA ASP A 195 0.22 -5.18 18.88
C ASP A 195 -0.85 -4.24 18.31
N ASN A 196 -0.69 -3.76 17.07
CA ASN A 196 -1.51 -2.72 16.46
C ASN A 196 -2.42 -3.22 15.31
N GLN A 197 -2.11 -4.38 14.71
CA GLN A 197 -2.97 -5.09 13.77
C GLN A 197 -4.42 -5.33 14.26
N PRO A 198 -4.71 -5.52 15.57
CA PRO A 198 -6.09 -5.67 16.03
C PRO A 198 -6.97 -4.45 15.74
N PHE A 199 -6.43 -3.24 15.90
CA PHE A 199 -7.16 -2.03 15.54
C PHE A 199 -7.31 -1.89 14.02
N GLU A 200 -6.29 -2.27 13.24
CA GLU A 200 -6.39 -2.33 11.79
C GLU A 200 -7.50 -3.28 11.32
N ALA A 201 -7.63 -4.46 11.95
CA ALA A 201 -8.70 -5.42 11.68
C ALA A 201 -10.09 -4.84 11.98
N TYR A 202 -10.22 -4.14 13.12
CA TYR A 202 -11.45 -3.42 13.46
C TYR A 202 -11.80 -2.37 12.40
N LEU A 203 -10.83 -1.53 12.00
CA LEU A 203 -11.04 -0.47 11.02
C LEU A 203 -11.39 -1.02 9.63
N ALA A 204 -10.81 -2.15 9.24
CA ALA A 204 -11.09 -2.83 7.97
C ALA A 204 -12.55 -3.30 7.85
N ASN A 205 -13.21 -3.63 8.97
CA ASN A 205 -14.65 -3.96 8.98
C ASN A 205 -15.54 -2.72 8.80
N MET A 206 -15.01 -1.52 9.05
CA MET A 206 -15.72 -0.25 8.89
C MET A 206 -15.49 0.38 7.52
N LEU A 207 -14.32 0.12 6.91
CA LEU A 207 -13.87 0.75 5.67
C LEU A 207 -13.38 -0.31 4.68
N ASN A 208 -14.24 -0.68 3.71
CA ASN A 208 -13.89 -1.64 2.67
C ASN A 208 -12.75 -1.12 1.76
N GLY A 209 -12.52 0.18 1.68
CA GLY A 209 -11.47 0.76 0.86
C GLY A 209 -10.08 0.70 1.49
N LEU A 210 -10.00 0.36 2.78
CA LEU A 210 -8.76 0.35 3.55
C LEU A 210 -7.84 -0.81 3.13
N ASP A 211 -6.59 -0.48 2.82
CA ASP A 211 -5.50 -1.45 2.72
C ASP A 211 -5.12 -1.99 4.11
N VAL A 212 -4.88 -3.30 4.18
CA VAL A 212 -4.60 -4.01 5.42
C VAL A 212 -3.39 -4.92 5.27
N GLY A 213 -2.57 -4.96 6.32
CA GLY A 213 -1.53 -5.96 6.54
C GLY A 213 -0.13 -5.50 6.12
N GLU A 214 0.86 -6.23 6.60
CA GLU A 214 2.27 -5.93 6.39
C GLU A 214 2.75 -6.22 4.96
N PRO A 215 3.53 -5.31 4.33
CA PRO A 215 4.18 -5.59 3.06
C PRO A 215 5.05 -6.86 3.08
N VAL A 216 5.81 -7.11 4.16
CA VAL A 216 6.71 -8.26 4.29
C VAL A 216 5.93 -9.58 4.31
N GLY A 217 4.87 -9.66 5.14
CA GLY A 217 3.98 -10.82 5.18
C GLY A 217 3.34 -11.11 3.82
N ALA A 218 2.87 -10.07 3.14
CA ALA A 218 2.23 -10.18 1.83
C ALA A 218 3.16 -10.73 0.73
N THR A 219 4.49 -10.53 0.84
CA THR A 219 5.45 -11.05 -0.16
C THR A 219 5.41 -12.56 -0.34
N ARG A 220 4.99 -13.32 0.69
CA ARG A 220 4.90 -14.79 0.65
C ARG A 220 3.86 -15.27 -0.36
N SER A 221 2.80 -14.48 -0.58
CA SER A 221 1.68 -14.81 -1.46
C SER A 221 1.62 -13.95 -2.73
N ALA A 222 2.35 -12.83 -2.78
CA ALA A 222 2.28 -11.90 -3.90
C ALA A 222 2.76 -12.47 -5.25
N HIS A 223 3.53 -13.57 -5.27
CA HIS A 223 3.87 -14.24 -6.53
C HIS A 223 2.66 -14.98 -7.15
N LEU A 224 1.59 -15.22 -6.39
CA LEU A 224 0.40 -15.96 -6.82
C LEU A 224 -0.65 -15.10 -7.52
N GLY A 225 -0.61 -13.78 -7.36
CA GLY A 225 -1.58 -12.86 -7.93
C GLY A 225 -1.69 -11.54 -7.17
N ILE A 226 -2.60 -10.68 -7.61
CA ILE A 226 -2.83 -9.39 -6.93
C ILE A 226 -3.49 -9.59 -5.56
N LYS A 227 -3.07 -8.82 -4.55
CA LYS A 227 -3.69 -8.85 -3.21
C LYS A 227 -5.05 -8.15 -3.19
N THR A 228 -5.18 -7.04 -3.90
CA THR A 228 -6.40 -6.24 -3.91
C THR A 228 -6.37 -5.25 -5.07
N VAL A 229 -7.51 -4.59 -5.30
CA VAL A 229 -7.62 -3.38 -6.10
C VAL A 229 -7.80 -2.18 -5.15
N SER A 230 -7.32 -1.02 -5.56
CA SER A 230 -7.50 0.22 -4.80
C SER A 230 -7.58 1.41 -5.75
N TRP A 231 -7.45 2.64 -5.23
CA TRP A 231 -7.43 3.85 -6.04
C TRP A 231 -6.42 3.78 -7.17
N LEU A 232 -5.22 3.26 -6.89
CA LEU A 232 -4.23 2.88 -7.89
C LEU A 232 -4.02 1.37 -7.81
N THR A 233 -3.98 0.69 -8.94
CA THR A 233 -3.69 -0.75 -9.03
C THR A 233 -2.70 -0.99 -10.15
N ALA A 234 -1.46 -1.39 -9.81
CA ALA A 234 -0.45 -1.79 -10.78
C ALA A 234 -0.61 -3.27 -11.10
N VAL A 235 -0.58 -3.63 -12.38
CA VAL A 235 -0.70 -5.01 -12.86
C VAL A 235 0.27 -5.22 -14.03
N ASN A 236 1.07 -6.29 -14.03
CA ASN A 236 2.04 -6.54 -15.10
C ASN A 236 1.39 -7.07 -16.39
N HIS A 237 2.12 -7.01 -17.51
CA HIS A 237 1.61 -7.48 -18.81
C HIS A 237 1.16 -8.95 -18.79
N LYS A 238 1.88 -9.82 -18.08
CA LYS A 238 1.49 -11.24 -17.96
C LYS A 238 0.10 -11.43 -17.36
N MET A 239 -0.27 -10.62 -16.35
CA MET A 239 -1.60 -10.64 -15.76
C MET A 239 -2.63 -9.97 -16.67
N ILE A 240 -2.25 -8.88 -17.34
CA ILE A 240 -3.13 -8.18 -18.30
C ILE A 240 -3.50 -9.09 -19.48
N GLU A 241 -2.55 -9.87 -20.01
CA GLU A 241 -2.80 -10.84 -21.08
C GLU A 241 -3.82 -11.91 -20.68
N LYS A 242 -3.77 -12.40 -19.43
CA LYS A 242 -4.71 -13.40 -18.92
C LYS A 242 -6.15 -12.91 -18.91
N ILE A 243 -6.37 -11.62 -18.62
CA ILE A 243 -7.71 -11.02 -18.58
C ILE A 243 -8.19 -10.49 -19.93
N GLY A 244 -7.53 -10.86 -21.04
CA GLY A 244 -7.92 -10.45 -22.39
C GLY A 244 -7.25 -9.17 -22.91
N GLY A 245 -6.21 -8.67 -22.22
CA GLY A 245 -5.38 -7.57 -22.70
C GLY A 245 -5.94 -6.17 -22.44
N LEU A 246 -5.28 -5.16 -23.01
CA LEU A 246 -5.66 -3.75 -22.86
C LEU A 246 -7.07 -3.45 -23.42
N SER A 247 -7.51 -4.15 -24.45
CA SER A 247 -8.86 -4.03 -25.00
C SER A 247 -9.93 -4.41 -23.98
N ALA A 248 -9.72 -5.50 -23.23
CA ALA A 248 -10.63 -5.91 -22.16
C ALA A 248 -10.70 -4.85 -21.06
N ILE A 249 -9.56 -4.31 -20.64
CA ILE A 249 -9.52 -3.23 -19.63
C ILE A 249 -10.32 -2.00 -20.11
N ARG A 250 -10.10 -1.54 -21.34
CA ARG A 250 -10.82 -0.36 -21.87
C ARG A 250 -12.31 -0.60 -22.10
N SER A 251 -12.71 -1.84 -22.37
CA SER A 251 -14.12 -2.23 -22.51
C SER A 251 -14.84 -2.25 -21.16
N GLU A 252 -14.18 -2.76 -20.13
CA GLU A 252 -14.78 -2.92 -18.81
C GLU A 252 -14.69 -1.66 -17.95
N LEU A 253 -13.67 -0.83 -18.16
CA LEU A 253 -13.38 0.37 -17.37
C LEU A 253 -13.43 1.63 -18.26
N PRO A 254 -14.51 2.43 -18.24
CA PRO A 254 -14.61 3.63 -19.07
C PRO A 254 -13.70 4.78 -18.61
N MET A 255 -13.00 5.42 -19.55
CA MET A 255 -11.92 6.40 -19.26
C MET A 255 -12.37 7.74 -18.64
N ASP A 256 -13.68 7.97 -18.53
CA ASP A 256 -14.25 9.08 -17.78
C ASP A 256 -14.04 8.92 -16.26
N TRP A 257 -13.98 7.67 -15.76
CA TRP A 257 -13.79 7.35 -14.34
C TRP A 257 -12.46 6.65 -14.05
N PHE A 258 -11.86 6.06 -15.08
CA PHE A 258 -10.61 5.34 -14.97
C PHE A 258 -9.51 5.98 -15.83
N ALA A 259 -8.26 5.88 -15.37
CA ALA A 259 -7.09 6.25 -16.17
C ALA A 259 -6.08 5.13 -16.17
N LEU A 260 -5.34 5.00 -17.27
CA LEU A 260 -4.34 3.97 -17.48
C LEU A 260 -2.98 4.62 -17.69
N TYR A 261 -1.97 4.14 -16.97
CA TYR A 261 -0.60 4.63 -17.07
C TYR A 261 0.35 3.48 -17.36
N ASP A 262 1.09 3.56 -18.46
CA ASP A 262 2.11 2.58 -18.80
C ASP A 262 3.37 2.79 -17.95
N TYR A 263 3.83 1.72 -17.29
CA TYR A 263 5.10 1.72 -16.55
C TYR A 263 6.15 0.79 -17.18
N GLY A 264 5.95 0.38 -18.44
CA GLY A 264 6.85 -0.43 -19.26
C GLY A 264 6.68 -1.94 -19.04
N ALA A 265 6.61 -2.39 -17.78
CA ALA A 265 6.37 -3.80 -17.44
C ALA A 265 4.88 -4.15 -17.23
N GLY A 266 4.00 -3.15 -17.32
CA GLY A 266 2.57 -3.27 -17.08
C GLY A 266 1.85 -1.93 -17.06
N LEU A 267 0.63 -1.94 -16.51
CA LEU A 267 -0.23 -0.76 -16.42
C LEU A 267 -0.63 -0.46 -14.97
N VAL A 268 -0.68 0.81 -14.61
CA VAL A 268 -1.40 1.28 -13.43
C VAL A 268 -2.81 1.69 -13.87
N VAL A 269 -3.82 1.07 -13.26
CA VAL A 269 -5.22 1.49 -13.34
C VAL A 269 -5.52 2.42 -12.18
N GLN A 270 -5.96 3.64 -12.49
CA GLN A 270 -6.53 4.56 -11.51
C GLN A 270 -8.06 4.44 -11.50
N ALA A 271 -8.65 4.28 -10.32
CA ALA A 271 -10.08 4.19 -10.08
C ALA A 271 -10.64 5.46 -9.40
N GLY A 272 -11.11 6.42 -10.21
CA GLY A 272 -11.69 7.67 -9.74
C GLY A 272 -10.67 8.74 -9.29
N PRO A 273 -11.16 9.92 -8.90
CA PRO A 273 -10.32 11.10 -8.71
C PRO A 273 -9.50 11.12 -7.41
N LYS A 274 -9.88 10.31 -6.41
CA LYS A 274 -9.24 10.30 -5.08
C LYS A 274 -9.30 8.92 -4.42
N PRO A 275 -8.43 8.63 -3.43
CA PRO A 275 -8.58 7.49 -2.55
C PRO A 275 -10.00 7.35 -1.98
N GLU A 276 -10.51 6.12 -1.88
CA GLU A 276 -11.86 5.82 -1.41
C GLU A 276 -11.79 4.98 -0.14
N GLY A 277 -12.48 5.40 0.92
CA GLY A 277 -12.57 4.61 2.15
C GLY A 277 -13.64 3.53 2.09
N ALA A 278 -14.61 3.67 1.18
CA ALA A 278 -15.75 2.75 0.98
C ALA A 278 -16.37 2.24 2.30
N PRO A 279 -17.05 3.11 3.07
CA PRO A 279 -17.67 2.72 4.33
C PRO A 279 -18.56 1.47 4.19
N ALA A 280 -18.44 0.55 5.14
CA ALA A 280 -19.11 -0.76 5.06
C ALA A 280 -20.65 -0.67 5.16
N ASP A 281 -21.17 0.42 5.71
CA ASP A 281 -22.59 0.74 5.81
C ASP A 281 -23.16 1.45 4.57
N GLN A 282 -22.33 1.69 3.55
CA GLN A 282 -22.71 2.33 2.29
C GLN A 282 -22.62 1.35 1.11
N PRO A 283 -23.31 1.62 -0.01
CA PRO A 283 -23.13 0.84 -1.23
C PRO A 283 -21.66 0.80 -1.66
N LYS A 284 -21.20 -0.38 -2.10
CA LYS A 284 -19.83 -0.53 -2.61
C LYS A 284 -19.63 0.40 -3.82
N PRO A 285 -18.52 1.13 -3.90
CA PRO A 285 -18.23 1.96 -5.07
C PRO A 285 -18.00 1.12 -6.32
N ALA A 286 -18.70 1.44 -7.41
CA ALA A 286 -18.51 0.82 -8.72
C ALA A 286 -17.07 0.96 -9.21
N ARG A 287 -16.41 2.09 -8.93
CA ARG A 287 -14.98 2.27 -9.22
C ARG A 287 -14.04 1.26 -8.55
N LEU A 288 -14.46 0.59 -7.47
CA LEU A 288 -13.68 -0.50 -6.84
C LEU A 288 -14.21 -1.89 -7.21
N VAL A 289 -15.53 -2.03 -7.36
CA VAL A 289 -16.15 -3.31 -7.75
C VAL A 289 -15.77 -3.71 -9.17
N LEU A 290 -15.84 -2.79 -10.15
CA LEU A 290 -15.58 -3.13 -11.55
C LEU A 290 -14.13 -3.61 -11.78
N PRO A 291 -13.07 -2.92 -11.29
CA PRO A 291 -11.72 -3.46 -11.36
C PRO A 291 -11.55 -4.77 -10.58
N ASN A 292 -12.18 -4.92 -9.41
CA ASN A 292 -12.09 -6.17 -8.65
C ASN A 292 -12.65 -7.36 -9.45
N MET A 293 -13.79 -7.16 -10.12
CA MET A 293 -14.39 -8.19 -10.96
C MET A 293 -13.55 -8.48 -12.20
N LEU A 294 -13.00 -7.45 -12.86
CA LEU A 294 -12.10 -7.59 -14.01
C LEU A 294 -10.83 -8.38 -13.66
N PHE A 295 -10.19 -8.07 -12.53
CA PHE A 295 -8.93 -8.69 -12.13
C PHE A 295 -9.12 -9.97 -11.30
N LYS A 296 -10.35 -10.47 -11.15
CA LYS A 296 -10.66 -11.62 -10.30
C LYS A 296 -9.86 -12.88 -10.68
N GLU A 297 -9.64 -13.10 -11.98
CA GLU A 297 -8.88 -14.26 -12.49
C GLU A 297 -7.38 -14.22 -12.12
N VAL A 298 -6.82 -13.01 -11.94
CA VAL A 298 -5.40 -12.81 -11.59
C VAL A 298 -5.20 -12.44 -10.12
N ARG A 299 -6.27 -12.48 -9.32
CA ARG A 299 -6.22 -12.27 -7.87
C ARG A 299 -5.54 -13.46 -7.19
N ALA A 300 -4.71 -13.17 -6.19
CA ALA A 300 -4.10 -14.22 -5.39
C ALA A 300 -5.21 -15.09 -4.75
N PRO A 301 -5.09 -16.43 -4.74
CA PRO A 301 -6.11 -17.30 -4.17
C PRO A 301 -6.16 -17.20 -2.63
N LYS A 302 -5.06 -16.78 -2.01
CA LYS A 302 -4.94 -16.57 -0.56
C LYS A 302 -3.91 -15.48 -0.28
N VAL A 303 -4.12 -14.77 0.82
CA VAL A 303 -3.25 -13.68 1.27
C VAL A 303 -2.92 -13.85 2.75
N SER A 304 -1.74 -13.35 3.16
CA SER A 304 -1.35 -13.23 4.56
C SER A 304 -1.44 -11.76 4.96
N LEU A 305 -2.42 -11.40 5.79
CA LEU A 305 -2.65 -10.02 6.22
C LEU A 305 -2.07 -9.78 7.62
N HIS A 306 -2.49 -10.60 8.60
CA HIS A 306 -2.09 -10.45 10.01
C HIS A 306 -1.37 -11.67 10.55
N TYR A 307 -0.64 -11.47 11.65
CA TYR A 307 -0.10 -12.54 12.48
C TYR A 307 -1.23 -13.29 13.21
N ALA A 308 -0.92 -14.51 13.65
CA ALA A 308 -1.85 -15.30 14.46
C ALA A 308 -2.19 -14.55 15.77
N SER A 309 -3.46 -14.65 16.18
CA SER A 309 -3.94 -14.09 17.45
C SER A 309 -3.29 -14.84 18.62
N LYS A 310 -2.85 -14.11 19.65
CA LYS A 310 -2.23 -14.69 20.85
C LYS A 310 -3.21 -14.77 22.02
N GLU A 311 -4.05 -13.76 22.19
CA GLU A 311 -4.94 -13.56 23.35
C GLU A 311 -6.42 -13.44 22.94
N GLY A 312 -6.76 -13.81 21.69
CA GLY A 312 -8.13 -13.71 21.17
C GLY A 312 -8.48 -12.34 20.60
N GLU A 313 -7.49 -11.45 20.45
CA GLU A 313 -7.67 -10.15 19.80
C GLU A 313 -8.06 -10.31 18.31
N PRO A 314 -8.85 -9.36 17.74
CA PRO A 314 -9.30 -9.44 16.36
C PRO A 314 -8.12 -9.46 15.39
N ARG A 315 -8.19 -10.30 14.36
CA ARG A 315 -7.19 -10.45 13.30
C ARG A 315 -7.87 -10.80 11.99
N LEU A 316 -7.34 -10.32 10.87
CA LEU A 316 -7.69 -10.79 9.54
C LEU A 316 -6.80 -11.98 9.16
N ILE A 317 -7.17 -13.17 9.66
CA ILE A 317 -6.52 -14.45 9.37
C ILE A 317 -7.57 -15.47 8.89
N GLY A 318 -7.13 -16.50 8.16
CA GLY A 318 -8.01 -17.55 7.65
C GLY A 318 -9.21 -16.98 6.89
N TRP A 319 -10.43 -17.34 7.35
CA TRP A 319 -11.68 -16.86 6.77
C TRP A 319 -11.80 -15.33 6.74
N GLY A 320 -11.34 -14.62 7.77
CA GLY A 320 -11.39 -13.15 7.79
C GLY A 320 -10.53 -12.50 6.70
N ALA A 321 -9.36 -13.09 6.41
CA ALA A 321 -8.51 -12.65 5.31
C ALA A 321 -9.15 -12.94 3.93
N GLU A 322 -9.83 -14.09 3.80
CA GLU A 322 -10.57 -14.46 2.59
C GLU A 322 -11.76 -13.52 2.33
N GLN A 323 -12.53 -13.17 3.37
CA GLN A 323 -13.62 -12.19 3.26
C GLN A 323 -13.09 -10.81 2.87
N TRP A 324 -11.98 -10.37 3.48
CA TRP A 324 -11.36 -9.10 3.09
C TRP A 324 -10.91 -9.13 1.62
N LEU A 325 -10.33 -10.22 1.16
CA LEU A 325 -9.90 -10.39 -0.24
C LEU A 325 -11.08 -10.33 -1.23
N GLN A 326 -12.25 -10.86 -0.83
CA GLN A 326 -13.47 -10.97 -1.63
C GLN A 326 -14.47 -9.83 -1.38
N ARG A 327 -14.13 -8.81 -0.58
CA ARG A 327 -15.09 -7.78 -0.11
C ARG A 327 -15.80 -7.02 -1.24
N PHE A 328 -15.15 -6.91 -2.40
CA PHE A 328 -15.72 -6.26 -3.60
C PHE A 328 -16.33 -7.24 -4.60
N ASP A 329 -16.38 -8.54 -4.29
CA ASP A 329 -17.05 -9.52 -5.13
C ASP A 329 -18.55 -9.27 -5.14
N VAL A 330 -19.11 -9.40 -6.33
CA VAL A 330 -20.55 -9.35 -6.60
C VAL A 330 -20.89 -10.50 -7.57
N PRO A 331 -22.15 -10.96 -7.58
CA PRO A 331 -22.63 -11.88 -8.62
C PRO A 331 -22.37 -11.33 -10.04
N GLU A 332 -22.13 -12.21 -11.01
CA GLU A 332 -21.79 -11.81 -12.39
C GLU A 332 -22.93 -11.03 -13.07
N ASP A 333 -24.17 -11.38 -12.76
CA ASP A 333 -25.39 -10.71 -13.24
C ASP A 333 -25.59 -9.31 -12.62
N GLU A 334 -24.94 -9.01 -11.48
CA GLU A 334 -24.94 -7.68 -10.87
C GLU A 334 -23.90 -6.72 -11.47
N VAL A 335 -22.93 -7.20 -12.24
CA VAL A 335 -21.84 -6.35 -12.79
C VAL A 335 -22.42 -5.22 -13.66
N GLN A 336 -23.47 -5.48 -14.43
CA GLN A 336 -24.13 -4.47 -15.26
C GLN A 336 -24.80 -3.37 -14.41
N ALA A 337 -25.35 -3.72 -13.25
CA ALA A 337 -25.92 -2.74 -12.33
C ALA A 337 -24.83 -1.80 -11.78
N TYR A 338 -23.62 -2.31 -11.53
CA TYR A 338 -22.48 -1.46 -11.13
C TYR A 338 -21.97 -0.58 -12.27
N LYS A 339 -22.03 -1.03 -13.53
CA LYS A 339 -21.75 -0.15 -14.68
C LYS A 339 -22.75 1.01 -14.78
N ALA A 340 -24.03 0.77 -14.46
CA ALA A 340 -25.02 1.84 -14.38
C ALA A 340 -24.75 2.79 -13.21
N ARG A 341 -24.45 2.27 -12.01
CA ARG A 341 -24.10 3.08 -10.82
C ARG A 341 -22.88 3.96 -11.03
N LEU A 342 -21.90 3.49 -11.81
CA LEU A 342 -20.71 4.26 -12.14
C LEU A 342 -21.04 5.63 -12.73
N LEU A 343 -22.17 5.75 -13.46
CA LEU A 343 -22.59 7.00 -14.09
C LEU A 343 -22.81 8.15 -13.08
N ASP A 344 -23.16 7.81 -11.84
CA ASP A 344 -23.39 8.75 -10.74
C ASP A 344 -22.12 9.02 -9.91
N GLU A 345 -21.02 8.29 -10.16
CA GLU A 345 -19.77 8.46 -9.43
C GLU A 345 -18.92 9.62 -9.99
N PRO A 346 -18.08 10.26 -9.16
CA PRO A 346 -17.22 11.35 -9.59
C PRO A 346 -16.28 10.96 -10.73
N LYS A 347 -16.33 11.73 -11.83
CA LYS A 347 -15.43 11.59 -12.98
C LYS A 347 -14.03 12.12 -12.69
N LEU A 348 -13.09 11.64 -13.50
CA LEU A 348 -11.73 12.17 -13.55
C LEU A 348 -11.72 13.57 -14.16
N THR A 349 -10.80 14.40 -13.66
CA THR A 349 -10.50 15.72 -14.21
C THR A 349 -9.01 15.82 -14.48
N LYS A 350 -8.58 16.86 -15.23
CA LYS A 350 -7.15 17.14 -15.42
C LYS A 350 -6.38 17.34 -14.11
N ALA A 351 -7.05 17.78 -13.04
CA ALA A 351 -6.44 17.99 -11.73
C ALA A 351 -6.21 16.68 -10.95
N THR A 352 -6.88 15.59 -11.36
CA THR A 352 -6.88 14.31 -10.64
C THR A 352 -6.26 13.20 -11.47
N THR A 353 -5.60 13.52 -12.57
CA THR A 353 -4.95 12.57 -13.49
C THR A 353 -3.58 13.07 -13.89
N LEU A 354 -2.65 12.15 -14.16
CA LEU A 354 -1.37 12.49 -14.75
C LEU A 354 -1.53 12.80 -16.25
N PRO A 355 -0.64 13.65 -16.83
CA PRO A 355 -0.71 14.01 -18.24
C PRO A 355 -0.49 12.81 -19.18
N ASP A 356 0.34 11.84 -18.78
CA ASP A 356 0.78 10.71 -19.63
C ASP A 356 -0.19 9.51 -19.62
N ARG A 357 -1.50 9.76 -19.59
CA ARG A 357 -2.52 8.69 -19.63
C ARG A 357 -2.71 8.12 -21.04
N LEU A 358 -2.91 6.80 -21.12
CA LEU A 358 -3.12 6.05 -22.38
C LEU A 358 -4.50 6.26 -23.02
#